data_AF-A0A975LH13-F1
#
_entry.id   AF-A0A975LH13-F1
#
_cell.length_a   1.000
_cell.length_b   1.000
_cell.length_c   1.000
_cell.angle_alpha   90.00
_cell.angle_beta   90.00
_cell.angle_gamma   90.00
#
_symmetry.space_group_name_H-M   'P 1'
#
loop_
_entity.id
_entity.type
_entity.pdbx_description
1 polymer ?
#
loop_
_entity_poly.entity_id
_entity_poly.type
_entity_poly.pdbx_seq_one_letter_code
_entity_poly.pdbx_strand_id
1 'polypeptide(L)'
;MVRKYIGKVFNKFKNSNETKDMNDKFDKSTFKSEFSYYESQTKNILESIQSGNQINLYPAYMLLLGTRDFKKEIIKYFYRVIETNNLFKIEESFRSIINYTYNQNYWCEISPTNLIDERFFDTDEKLLLLGLSSFHRNGYFREKALNELIECNTGKELKFIILRLHDWVDKINKIAMKYCIQRINQSNVEEIYNCLPYFLKLSEFKRYNHQIVLEKVNQLFKQDVNYHYILRGLQDQNIKVRKYFYYLYFEKENPNLDRFVNYLSKEKEPYIKFIVLIKLFEILNKEEVMDYYKYFIHDKYSRIRSFIIYKLHQIKVEQLENIIYPFIFDHSISIRIYVRQLLSEIDNYNFVDVYRSELIRNSKEVYGSICGLGEIGNKDDISLIANYLETSSIKIVKACLYSIAKLDYKNNKEIYLKYIADERIGISKYAYKQINEHIYDYSDNEIYSIYNNTNLDHVKMFSASLLTCFSKWKSLRYILELISDKDEYIYSLCKESLQSWIYNFNKSFITPNKAEINKIKELMIMNQNLISKEQIEFLLFSLND
;
A
#
# COMPACT_ATOMS: atom_id res chain seq x y z
N MET A 1 21.29 54.11 11.35
CA MET A 1 22.75 54.02 11.13
C MET A 1 23.21 52.76 10.36
N VAL A 2 22.33 51.82 9.97
CA VAL A 2 22.68 50.65 9.12
C VAL A 2 22.50 50.91 7.60
N ARG A 3 21.75 51.95 7.20
CA ARG A 3 21.59 52.34 5.78
C ARG A 3 22.76 53.14 5.17
N LYS A 4 23.70 53.63 5.99
CA LYS A 4 24.88 54.41 5.51
C LYS A 4 26.13 53.55 5.27
N TYR A 5 26.10 52.27 5.66
CA TYR A 5 27.21 51.32 5.47
C TYR A 5 27.06 50.47 4.19
N ILE A 6 25.83 50.21 3.74
CA ILE A 6 25.55 49.41 2.53
C ILE A 6 25.79 50.22 1.24
N GLY A 7 25.60 51.55 1.28
CA GLY A 7 25.79 52.42 0.11
C GLY A 7 27.25 52.68 -0.30
N LYS A 8 28.24 52.47 0.60
CA LYS A 8 29.66 52.69 0.29
C LYS A 8 30.36 51.45 -0.29
N VAL A 9 29.81 50.25 -0.07
CA VAL A 9 30.35 49.00 -0.64
C VAL A 9 29.94 48.85 -2.12
N PHE A 10 28.73 49.27 -2.48
CA PHE A 10 28.24 49.18 -3.86
C PHE A 10 28.93 50.13 -4.86
N ASN A 11 29.40 51.30 -4.42
CA ASN A 11 30.08 52.24 -5.31
C ASN A 11 31.57 51.92 -5.55
N LYS A 12 32.14 50.94 -4.85
CA LYS A 12 33.53 50.50 -5.09
C LYS A 12 33.63 49.35 -6.12
N PHE A 13 32.50 48.70 -6.44
CA PHE A 13 32.44 47.60 -7.41
C PHE A 13 32.10 48.02 -8.84
N LYS A 14 31.80 49.30 -9.09
CA LYS A 14 31.37 49.78 -10.42
C LYS A 14 32.51 50.24 -11.34
N ASN A 15 33.73 50.42 -10.82
CA ASN A 15 34.87 50.94 -11.59
C ASN A 15 36.08 50.00 -11.52
N SER A 16 35.99 48.82 -12.12
CA SER A 16 37.17 48.14 -12.65
C SER A 16 36.75 47.20 -13.79
N ASN A 17 37.29 47.45 -14.98
CA ASN A 17 37.17 46.61 -16.17
C ASN A 17 38.00 45.30 -16.05
N GLU A 18 38.15 44.76 -14.84
CA GLU A 18 38.92 43.53 -14.56
C GLU A 18 38.04 42.31 -14.26
N THR A 19 36.71 42.47 -14.25
CA THR A 19 35.76 41.40 -13.88
C THR A 19 35.39 40.44 -15.02
N LYS A 20 35.86 40.68 -16.25
CA LYS A 20 35.64 39.72 -17.36
C LYS A 20 36.64 38.56 -17.35
N ASP A 21 37.88 38.79 -16.89
CA ASP A 21 38.92 37.75 -16.86
C ASP A 21 38.96 36.93 -15.55
N MET A 22 38.45 37.49 -14.43
CA MET A 22 38.38 36.75 -13.16
C MET A 22 37.16 35.82 -13.05
N ASN A 23 36.01 36.19 -13.64
CA ASN A 23 34.83 35.30 -13.62
C ASN A 23 35.06 34.03 -14.47
N ASP A 24 35.74 34.15 -15.62
CA ASP A 24 36.07 32.99 -16.48
C ASP A 24 37.12 32.04 -15.87
N LYS A 25 37.99 32.55 -14.99
CA LYS A 25 39.02 31.75 -14.29
C LYS A 25 38.52 31.14 -12.97
N PHE A 26 37.67 31.83 -12.22
CA PHE A 26 37.04 31.28 -11.01
C PHE A 26 36.02 30.18 -11.33
N ASP A 27 35.22 30.31 -12.41
CA ASP A 27 34.25 29.26 -12.80
C ASP A 27 34.93 27.95 -13.24
N LYS A 28 36.07 28.02 -13.96
CA LYS A 28 36.76 26.82 -14.46
C LYS A 28 37.54 26.05 -13.39
N SER A 29 38.04 26.73 -12.36
CA SER A 29 38.84 26.10 -11.29
C SER A 29 37.97 25.36 -10.28
N THR A 30 36.84 25.95 -9.89
CA THR A 30 35.83 25.35 -9.00
C THR A 30 35.21 24.11 -9.65
N PHE A 31 34.90 24.17 -10.94
CA PHE A 31 34.44 23.03 -11.73
C PHE A 31 35.46 21.89 -11.78
N LYS A 32 36.76 22.19 -11.94
CA LYS A 32 37.83 21.16 -11.93
C LYS A 32 37.98 20.48 -10.57
N SER A 33 37.92 21.23 -9.48
CA SER A 33 38.01 20.66 -8.12
C SER A 33 36.78 19.84 -7.76
N GLU A 34 35.59 20.28 -8.16
CA GLU A 34 34.34 19.53 -7.98
C GLU A 34 34.33 18.29 -8.85
N PHE A 35 34.65 18.39 -10.16
CA PHE A 35 34.77 17.25 -11.06
C PHE A 35 35.71 16.18 -10.48
N SER A 36 36.85 16.58 -9.91
CA SER A 36 37.80 15.66 -9.27
C SER A 36 37.25 15.02 -7.99
N TYR A 37 36.54 15.78 -7.13
CA TYR A 37 35.83 15.24 -5.97
C TYR A 37 34.78 14.21 -6.38
N TYR A 38 34.00 14.49 -7.41
CA TYR A 38 32.94 13.61 -7.86
C TYR A 38 33.43 12.41 -8.69
N GLU A 39 34.53 12.54 -9.42
CA GLU A 39 35.24 11.44 -10.08
C GLU A 39 35.78 10.41 -9.06
N SER A 40 36.09 10.85 -7.82
CA SER A 40 36.44 9.92 -6.73
C SER A 40 35.23 9.18 -6.15
N GLN A 41 34.07 9.84 -6.02
CA GLN A 41 32.82 9.24 -5.54
C GLN A 41 32.18 8.28 -6.56
N THR A 42 32.47 8.50 -7.84
CA THR A 42 32.02 7.72 -9.00
C THR A 42 32.36 6.24 -8.87
N LYS A 43 33.53 5.87 -8.33
CA LYS A 43 33.94 4.47 -8.17
C LYS A 43 33.10 3.74 -7.11
N ASN A 44 32.89 4.36 -5.95
CA ASN A 44 32.06 3.82 -4.87
C ASN A 44 30.58 3.65 -5.29
N ILE A 45 30.09 4.60 -6.10
CA ILE A 45 28.77 4.54 -6.71
C ILE A 45 28.65 3.33 -7.64
N LEU A 46 29.62 3.12 -8.53
CA LEU A 46 29.61 1.98 -9.46
C LEU A 46 29.63 0.63 -8.71
N GLU A 47 30.43 0.52 -7.64
CA GLU A 47 30.47 -0.67 -6.78
C GLU A 47 29.12 -0.92 -6.08
N SER A 48 28.46 0.14 -5.58
CA SER A 48 27.12 0.02 -4.99
C SER A 48 26.04 -0.37 -6.01
N ILE A 49 26.15 0.11 -7.27
CA ILE A 49 25.26 -0.24 -8.39
C ILE A 49 25.39 -1.74 -8.69
N GLN A 50 26.61 -2.25 -8.73
CA GLN A 50 26.90 -3.67 -8.99
C GLN A 50 26.44 -4.58 -7.85
N SER A 51 26.37 -4.09 -6.61
CA SER A 51 25.94 -4.85 -5.43
C SER A 51 24.41 -4.86 -5.17
N GLY A 52 23.60 -4.22 -6.03
CA GLY A 52 22.13 -4.27 -5.95
C GLY A 52 21.49 -3.43 -4.83
N ASN A 53 22.24 -2.51 -4.22
CA ASN A 53 21.69 -1.64 -3.18
C ASN A 53 20.82 -0.52 -3.79
N GLN A 54 19.83 -0.04 -3.01
CA GLN A 54 19.00 1.11 -3.39
C GLN A 54 19.87 2.38 -3.37
N ILE A 55 20.31 2.84 -4.53
CA ILE A 55 21.21 3.98 -4.62
C ILE A 55 20.38 5.25 -4.77
N ASN A 56 20.68 6.21 -3.88
CA ASN A 56 20.31 7.60 -3.97
C ASN A 56 20.62 8.11 -5.39
N LEU A 57 19.68 8.73 -6.11
CA LEU A 57 19.78 9.12 -7.54
C LEU A 57 20.85 10.20 -7.86
N TYR A 58 21.76 10.44 -6.92
CA TYR A 58 22.94 11.29 -6.99
C TYR A 58 23.89 10.98 -8.17
N PRO A 59 24.12 9.71 -8.56
CA PRO A 59 24.91 9.34 -9.75
C PRO A 59 24.34 9.86 -11.08
N ALA A 60 23.03 10.07 -11.14
CA ALA A 60 22.30 10.47 -12.34
C ALA A 60 22.62 11.92 -12.76
N TYR A 61 22.87 12.77 -11.76
CA TYR A 61 23.34 14.14 -11.97
C TYR A 61 24.80 14.14 -12.40
N MET A 62 25.61 13.27 -11.79
CA MET A 62 27.02 13.09 -12.14
C MET A 62 27.23 12.56 -13.56
N LEU A 63 26.27 11.81 -14.07
CA LEU A 63 26.18 11.34 -15.46
C LEU A 63 26.31 12.46 -16.49
N LEU A 64 25.69 13.61 -16.21
CA LEU A 64 25.73 14.78 -17.10
C LEU A 64 27.11 15.43 -17.13
N LEU A 65 27.89 15.22 -16.06
CA LEU A 65 29.19 15.86 -15.88
C LEU A 65 30.38 14.91 -16.10
N GLY A 66 30.20 13.59 -16.09
CA GLY A 66 31.31 12.62 -16.13
C GLY A 66 31.87 12.29 -17.51
N THR A 67 32.95 11.48 -17.51
CA THR A 67 33.64 11.04 -18.72
C THR A 67 32.79 10.10 -19.59
N ARG A 68 33.23 9.85 -20.81
CA ARG A 68 32.53 8.98 -21.77
C ARG A 68 32.27 7.57 -21.21
N ASP A 69 33.27 6.94 -20.60
CA ASP A 69 33.15 5.57 -20.09
C ASP A 69 32.19 5.50 -18.91
N PHE A 70 32.20 6.53 -18.06
CA PHE A 70 31.26 6.67 -16.96
C PHE A 70 29.81 6.81 -17.45
N LYS A 71 29.60 7.59 -18.52
CA LYS A 71 28.27 7.74 -19.13
C LYS A 71 27.69 6.40 -19.57
N LYS A 72 28.49 5.53 -20.18
CA LYS A 72 28.04 4.19 -20.62
C LYS A 72 27.60 3.29 -19.46
N GLU A 73 28.37 3.24 -18.38
CA GLU A 73 28.03 2.38 -17.25
C GLU A 73 26.75 2.83 -16.52
N ILE A 74 26.56 4.14 -16.38
CA ILE A 74 25.35 4.64 -15.76
C ILE A 74 24.14 4.54 -16.70
N ILE A 75 24.30 4.71 -18.02
CA ILE A 75 23.24 4.42 -19.00
C ILE A 75 22.72 2.99 -18.82
N LYS A 76 23.61 1.98 -18.74
CA LYS A 76 23.24 0.58 -18.48
C LYS A 76 22.45 0.42 -17.18
N TYR A 77 22.83 1.16 -16.13
CA TYR A 77 22.09 1.17 -14.87
C TYR A 77 20.69 1.79 -15.03
N PHE A 78 20.57 2.96 -15.68
CA PHE A 78 19.28 3.62 -15.85
C PHE A 78 18.32 2.85 -16.73
N TYR A 79 18.79 2.09 -17.72
CA TYR A 79 17.91 1.15 -18.42
C TYR A 79 17.23 0.20 -17.46
N ARG A 80 18.01 -0.47 -16.58
CA ARG A 80 17.47 -1.39 -15.57
C ARG A 80 16.54 -0.68 -14.59
N VAL A 81 16.89 0.53 -14.15
CA VAL A 81 16.09 1.29 -13.20
C VAL A 81 14.78 1.77 -13.81
N ILE A 82 14.79 2.28 -15.04
CA ILE A 82 13.58 2.79 -15.72
C ILE A 82 12.63 1.64 -16.08
N GLU A 83 13.15 0.46 -16.44
CA GLU A 83 12.33 -0.73 -16.67
C GLU A 83 11.62 -1.21 -15.39
N THR A 84 12.27 -1.03 -14.23
CA THR A 84 11.77 -1.56 -12.94
C THR A 84 11.13 -0.53 -12.02
N ASN A 85 11.27 0.77 -12.30
CA ASN A 85 10.79 1.85 -11.44
C ASN A 85 9.95 2.91 -12.16
N ASN A 86 9.15 3.63 -11.39
CA ASN A 86 8.33 4.71 -11.90
C ASN A 86 9.19 5.96 -12.18
N LEU A 87 9.25 6.36 -13.45
CA LEU A 87 10.02 7.52 -13.92
C LEU A 87 9.68 8.84 -13.20
N PHE A 88 8.44 9.02 -12.72
CA PHE A 88 8.07 10.18 -11.90
C PHE A 88 8.82 10.23 -10.57
N LYS A 89 9.02 9.07 -9.90
CA LYS A 89 9.78 9.01 -8.64
C LYS A 89 11.26 9.31 -8.87
N ILE A 90 11.79 8.85 -10.01
CA ILE A 90 13.16 9.13 -10.43
C ILE A 90 13.34 10.63 -10.62
N GLU A 91 12.43 11.28 -11.34
CA GLU A 91 12.45 12.71 -11.60
C GLU A 91 12.32 13.56 -10.33
N GLU A 92 11.41 13.20 -9.43
CA GLU A 92 11.22 13.88 -8.14
C GLU A 92 12.49 13.81 -7.27
N SER A 93 13.10 12.63 -7.21
CA SER A 93 14.35 12.43 -6.48
C SER A 93 15.51 13.21 -7.12
N PHE A 94 15.55 13.28 -8.46
CA PHE A 94 16.55 14.10 -9.18
C PHE A 94 16.43 15.59 -8.81
N ARG A 95 15.20 16.09 -8.58
CA ARG A 95 14.97 17.46 -8.14
C ARG A 95 15.32 17.72 -6.68
N SER A 96 15.12 16.75 -5.78
CA SER A 96 15.36 16.90 -4.35
C SER A 96 16.86 16.90 -3.99
N ILE A 97 17.67 16.21 -4.79
CA ILE A 97 19.12 16.07 -4.61
C ILE A 97 19.88 17.36 -4.87
N ILE A 98 19.42 18.19 -5.81
CA ILE A 98 20.07 19.47 -6.16
C ILE A 98 19.66 20.54 -5.14
N ASN A 99 19.96 20.31 -3.86
CA ASN A 99 19.95 21.32 -2.82
C ASN A 99 21.42 21.52 -2.39
N TYR A 100 21.92 22.73 -2.63
CA TYR A 100 23.13 23.34 -2.04
C TYR A 100 24.42 23.56 -2.85
N THR A 101 24.53 23.26 -4.15
CA THR A 101 25.73 23.64 -4.94
C THR A 101 25.44 24.39 -6.25
N TYR A 102 25.54 25.72 -6.15
CA TYR A 102 26.07 26.76 -7.05
C TYR A 102 25.81 26.85 -8.58
N ASN A 103 25.77 28.13 -9.01
CA ASN A 103 25.78 28.75 -10.36
C ASN A 103 24.73 28.33 -11.41
N GLN A 104 23.49 28.80 -11.24
CA GLN A 104 22.41 28.63 -12.23
C GLN A 104 22.75 29.19 -13.62
N ASN A 105 23.63 30.19 -13.71
CA ASN A 105 23.92 30.90 -14.97
C ASN A 105 24.72 30.05 -15.96
N TYR A 106 25.62 29.17 -15.50
CA TYR A 106 26.45 28.35 -16.39
C TYR A 106 25.63 27.34 -17.21
N TRP A 107 24.67 26.69 -16.56
CA TRP A 107 23.76 25.73 -17.22
C TRP A 107 22.82 26.38 -18.24
N CYS A 108 22.64 27.70 -18.20
CA CYS A 108 21.90 28.42 -19.24
C CYS A 108 22.64 28.43 -20.58
N GLU A 109 23.97 28.33 -20.57
CA GLU A 109 24.81 28.42 -21.76
C GLU A 109 25.15 27.05 -22.35
N ILE A 110 25.24 26.00 -21.51
CA ILE A 110 25.51 24.64 -21.98
C ILE A 110 24.35 24.09 -22.82
N SER A 111 24.68 23.40 -23.91
CA SER A 111 23.72 22.59 -24.68
C SER A 111 23.77 21.12 -24.21
N PRO A 112 22.63 20.46 -23.97
CA PRO A 112 22.58 19.03 -23.68
C PRO A 112 23.22 18.17 -24.77
N THR A 113 23.21 18.61 -26.04
CA THR A 113 23.90 17.92 -27.14
C THR A 113 25.40 17.86 -26.96
N ASN A 114 26.01 18.84 -26.26
CA ASN A 114 27.44 18.81 -25.95
C ASN A 114 27.80 17.66 -25.01
N LEU A 115 26.80 17.05 -24.34
CA LEU A 115 26.99 15.90 -23.47
C LEU A 115 26.95 14.57 -24.24
N ILE A 116 26.64 14.60 -25.54
CA ILE A 116 26.37 13.44 -26.39
C ILE A 116 27.40 13.42 -27.52
N ASP A 117 28.18 12.33 -27.60
CA ASP A 117 29.06 12.07 -28.76
C ASP A 117 28.40 11.02 -29.65
N GLU A 118 27.95 11.46 -30.83
CA GLU A 118 27.19 10.65 -31.79
C GLU A 118 27.98 9.45 -32.34
N ARG A 119 29.31 9.44 -32.21
CA ARG A 119 30.14 8.31 -32.63
C ARG A 119 30.10 7.15 -31.63
N PHE A 120 29.57 7.38 -30.44
CA PHE A 120 29.76 6.48 -29.29
C PHE A 120 28.50 6.07 -28.56
N PHE A 121 27.42 6.82 -28.72
CA PHE A 121 26.11 6.50 -28.17
C PHE A 121 25.14 6.15 -29.29
N ASP A 122 24.41 5.05 -29.12
CA ASP A 122 23.32 4.73 -30.03
C ASP A 122 22.10 5.64 -29.81
N THR A 123 21.08 5.48 -30.66
CA THR A 123 19.86 6.29 -30.62
C THR A 123 19.13 6.20 -29.29
N ASP A 124 19.06 5.01 -28.68
CA ASP A 124 18.34 4.82 -27.42
C ASP A 124 19.13 5.42 -26.26
N GLU A 125 20.46 5.28 -26.28
CA GLU A 125 21.37 5.87 -25.30
C GLU A 125 21.30 7.41 -25.34
N LYS A 126 21.27 7.98 -26.56
CA LYS A 126 21.06 9.42 -26.79
C LYS A 126 19.72 9.90 -26.20
N LEU A 127 18.64 9.17 -26.47
CA LEU A 127 17.31 9.48 -25.93
C LEU A 127 17.29 9.45 -24.40
N LEU A 128 17.96 8.47 -23.79
CA LEU A 128 18.06 8.37 -22.33
C LEU A 128 18.82 9.56 -21.73
N LEU A 129 19.96 9.95 -22.32
CA LEU A 129 20.75 11.09 -21.87
C LEU A 129 19.96 12.41 -21.96
N LEU A 130 19.27 12.63 -23.08
CA LEU A 130 18.40 13.80 -23.23
C LEU A 130 17.21 13.76 -22.27
N GLY A 131 16.63 12.57 -22.06
CA GLY A 131 15.57 12.32 -21.09
C GLY A 131 15.98 12.71 -19.67
N LEU A 132 17.14 12.24 -19.20
CA LEU A 132 17.70 12.60 -17.89
C LEU A 132 18.08 14.09 -17.82
N SER A 133 18.60 14.68 -18.90
CA SER A 133 18.87 16.13 -18.99
C SER A 133 17.59 16.94 -18.79
N SER A 134 16.44 16.42 -19.23
CA SER A 134 15.12 17.06 -19.03
C SER A 134 14.64 17.03 -17.57
N PHE A 135 15.33 16.35 -16.65
CA PHE A 135 15.00 16.33 -15.21
C PHE A 135 15.73 17.41 -14.40
N HIS A 136 16.69 18.11 -15.02
CA HIS A 136 17.57 19.07 -14.36
C HIS A 136 16.82 20.25 -13.69
N ARG A 137 17.32 20.83 -12.59
CA ARG A 137 16.61 21.93 -11.89
C ARG A 137 16.54 23.24 -12.69
N ASN A 138 17.54 23.51 -13.55
CA ASN A 138 17.59 24.69 -14.41
C ASN A 138 16.56 24.57 -15.55
N GLY A 139 15.65 25.56 -15.66
CA GLY A 139 14.61 25.60 -16.68
C GLY A 139 15.13 25.75 -18.11
N TYR A 140 16.15 26.57 -18.35
CA TYR A 140 16.75 26.76 -19.67
C TYR A 140 17.42 25.48 -20.18
N PHE A 141 18.18 24.78 -19.33
CA PHE A 141 18.83 23.52 -19.70
C PHE A 141 17.80 22.43 -20.05
N ARG A 142 16.74 22.32 -19.24
CA ARG A 142 15.62 21.41 -19.54
C ARG A 142 14.88 21.77 -20.81
N GLU A 143 14.67 23.06 -21.08
CA GLU A 143 14.03 23.51 -22.31
C GLU A 143 14.84 23.08 -23.53
N LYS A 144 16.17 23.29 -23.52
CA LYS A 144 17.06 22.80 -24.58
C LYS A 144 16.96 21.28 -24.72
N ALA A 145 16.98 20.53 -23.61
CA ALA A 145 16.90 19.07 -23.64
C ALA A 145 15.57 18.58 -24.23
N LEU A 146 14.46 19.26 -23.89
CA LEU A 146 13.15 18.96 -24.45
C LEU A 146 13.11 19.21 -25.95
N ASN A 147 13.69 20.32 -26.44
CA ASN A 147 13.75 20.61 -27.87
C ASN A 147 14.53 19.51 -28.62
N GLU A 148 15.66 19.04 -28.09
CA GLU A 148 16.42 17.94 -28.68
C GLU A 148 15.66 16.60 -28.67
N LEU A 149 14.93 16.30 -27.58
CA LEU A 149 14.05 15.12 -27.52
C LEU A 149 12.98 15.16 -28.61
N ILE A 150 12.41 16.34 -28.85
CA ILE A 150 11.35 16.53 -29.83
C ILE A 150 11.84 16.18 -31.24
N GLU A 151 13.06 16.55 -31.60
CA GLU A 151 13.62 16.27 -32.94
C GLU A 151 13.86 14.78 -33.22
N CYS A 152 14.00 13.94 -32.18
CA CYS A 152 14.26 12.50 -32.36
C CYS A 152 13.12 11.76 -33.08
N ASN A 153 11.86 12.14 -32.84
CA ASN A 153 10.68 11.65 -33.56
C ASN A 153 10.54 10.12 -33.71
N THR A 154 10.94 9.35 -32.69
CA THR A 154 10.87 7.88 -32.70
C THR A 154 9.70 7.31 -31.91
N GLY A 155 8.97 8.14 -31.16
CA GLY A 155 7.97 7.72 -30.17
C GLY A 155 8.59 7.34 -28.82
N LYS A 156 9.81 6.80 -28.77
CA LYS A 156 10.48 6.41 -27.51
C LYS A 156 10.76 7.60 -26.56
N GLU A 157 10.88 8.82 -27.11
CA GLU A 157 10.99 10.06 -26.34
C GLU A 157 9.73 10.43 -25.56
N LEU A 158 8.56 9.87 -25.90
CA LEU A 158 7.26 10.25 -25.33
C LEU A 158 7.24 10.18 -23.80
N LYS A 159 7.82 9.14 -23.20
CA LYS A 159 7.89 8.99 -21.74
C LYS A 159 8.55 10.19 -21.05
N PHE A 160 9.52 10.83 -21.68
CA PHE A 160 10.18 12.02 -21.15
C PHE A 160 9.38 13.29 -21.43
N ILE A 161 8.79 13.41 -22.62
CA ILE A 161 7.91 14.54 -22.98
C ILE A 161 6.70 14.60 -22.04
N ILE A 162 6.05 13.45 -21.76
CA ILE A 162 4.88 13.34 -20.87
C ILE A 162 5.17 13.91 -19.48
N LEU A 163 6.37 13.70 -18.94
CA LEU A 163 6.75 14.26 -17.64
C LEU A 163 6.83 15.78 -17.64
N ARG A 164 7.04 16.41 -18.80
CA ARG A 164 7.10 17.87 -18.95
C ARG A 164 5.74 18.51 -19.16
N LEU A 165 4.66 17.73 -19.32
CA LEU A 165 3.29 18.24 -19.24
C LEU A 165 2.97 18.78 -17.83
N HIS A 166 3.71 18.39 -16.79
CA HIS A 166 3.56 18.96 -15.45
C HIS A 166 4.71 19.89 -15.04
N ASP A 167 5.43 20.47 -16.02
CA ASP A 167 6.55 21.36 -15.71
C ASP A 167 6.09 22.66 -15.01
N TRP A 168 6.88 23.15 -14.05
CA TRP A 168 6.63 24.45 -13.39
C TRP A 168 6.95 25.67 -14.27
N VAL A 169 7.69 25.50 -15.35
CA VAL A 169 7.95 26.56 -16.34
C VAL A 169 6.92 26.44 -17.45
N ASP A 170 6.02 27.43 -17.55
CA ASP A 170 4.92 27.43 -18.53
C ASP A 170 5.39 27.22 -19.98
N LYS A 171 6.55 27.78 -20.36
CA LYS A 171 7.11 27.61 -21.71
C LYS A 171 7.41 26.14 -22.01
N ILE A 172 8.01 25.42 -21.07
CA ILE A 172 8.36 24.00 -21.19
C ILE A 172 7.07 23.16 -21.25
N ASN A 173 6.11 23.45 -20.36
CA ASN A 173 4.80 22.79 -20.37
C ASN A 173 4.10 22.93 -21.73
N LYS A 174 4.01 24.16 -22.28
CA LYS A 174 3.35 24.42 -23.56
C LYS A 174 4.01 23.70 -24.73
N ILE A 175 5.36 23.71 -24.77
CA ILE A 175 6.13 22.98 -25.78
C ILE A 175 5.85 21.48 -25.65
N ALA A 176 5.99 20.91 -24.45
CA ALA A 176 5.76 19.49 -24.23
C ALA A 176 4.32 19.07 -24.61
N MET A 177 3.32 19.88 -24.25
CA MET A 177 1.92 19.65 -24.61
C MET A 177 1.71 19.59 -26.12
N LYS A 178 2.23 20.58 -26.86
CA LYS A 178 2.13 20.64 -28.33
C LYS A 178 2.67 19.37 -28.98
N TYR A 179 3.89 18.98 -28.62
CA TYR A 179 4.55 17.83 -29.27
C TYR A 179 4.01 16.48 -28.79
N CYS A 180 3.59 16.37 -27.54
CA CYS A 180 2.87 15.19 -27.05
C CYS A 180 1.59 14.97 -27.87
N ILE A 181 0.79 16.02 -28.10
CA ILE A 181 -0.44 15.92 -28.91
C ILE A 181 -0.12 15.54 -30.36
N GLN A 182 0.95 16.05 -30.95
CA GLN A 182 1.35 15.70 -32.32
C GLN A 182 1.79 14.24 -32.45
N ARG A 183 2.43 13.69 -31.42
CA ARG A 183 2.91 12.30 -31.37
C ARG A 183 1.81 11.28 -31.12
N ILE A 184 0.66 11.69 -30.58
CA ILE A 184 -0.52 10.81 -30.44
C ILE A 184 -1.17 10.60 -31.81
N ASN A 185 -0.69 9.58 -32.53
CA ASN A 185 -1.16 9.19 -33.85
C ASN A 185 -0.86 7.70 -34.12
N GLN A 186 -1.32 7.18 -35.26
CA GLN A 186 -1.26 5.76 -35.60
C GLN A 186 0.18 5.21 -35.70
N SER A 187 1.16 6.02 -36.11
CA SER A 187 2.54 5.57 -36.27
C SER A 187 3.25 5.28 -34.95
N ASN A 188 2.76 5.82 -33.83
CA ASN A 188 3.37 5.67 -32.50
C ASN A 188 2.49 4.88 -31.51
N VAL A 189 1.50 4.11 -32.00
CA VAL A 189 0.49 3.49 -31.13
C VAL A 189 1.09 2.50 -30.11
N GLU A 190 2.13 1.75 -30.49
CA GLU A 190 2.85 0.84 -29.58
C GLU A 190 3.59 1.62 -28.49
N GLU A 191 4.28 2.70 -28.85
CA GLU A 191 5.00 3.56 -27.92
C GLU A 191 4.04 4.29 -26.97
N ILE A 192 2.86 4.69 -27.46
CA ILE A 192 1.79 5.28 -26.63
C ILE A 192 1.24 4.24 -25.65
N TYR A 193 1.04 2.99 -26.08
CA TYR A 193 0.64 1.89 -25.19
C TYR A 193 1.66 1.71 -24.07
N ASN A 194 2.94 1.63 -24.41
CA ASN A 194 4.04 1.50 -23.45
C ASN A 194 4.15 2.72 -22.50
N CYS A 195 3.68 3.89 -22.93
CA CYS A 195 3.64 5.10 -22.12
C CYS A 195 2.33 5.30 -21.32
N LEU A 196 1.32 4.43 -21.45
CA LEU A 196 0.03 4.56 -20.77
C LEU A 196 0.15 4.78 -19.26
N PRO A 197 1.03 4.07 -18.51
CA PRO A 197 1.19 4.33 -17.08
C PRO A 197 1.51 5.80 -16.76
N TYR A 198 2.23 6.49 -17.64
CA TYR A 198 2.57 7.89 -17.47
C TYR A 198 1.40 8.81 -17.84
N PHE A 199 0.69 8.54 -18.94
CA PHE A 199 -0.54 9.27 -19.29
C PHE A 199 -1.57 9.19 -18.16
N LEU A 200 -1.82 7.99 -17.62
CA LEU A 200 -2.79 7.79 -16.55
C LEU A 200 -2.36 8.42 -15.23
N LYS A 201 -1.06 8.65 -15.02
CA LYS A 201 -0.58 9.41 -13.86
C LYS A 201 -0.87 10.91 -13.99
N LEU A 202 -1.01 11.43 -15.22
CA LEU A 202 -1.28 12.86 -15.45
C LEU A 202 -2.60 13.34 -14.83
N SER A 203 -3.61 12.46 -14.74
CA SER A 203 -4.90 12.81 -14.14
C SER A 203 -4.83 13.09 -12.63
N GLU A 204 -3.71 12.75 -11.97
CA GLU A 204 -3.50 13.02 -10.55
C GLU A 204 -2.96 14.45 -10.31
N PHE A 205 -2.44 15.13 -11.33
CA PHE A 205 -1.93 16.49 -11.21
C PHE A 205 -3.03 17.52 -11.48
N LYS A 206 -3.14 18.51 -10.57
CA LYS A 206 -4.21 19.52 -10.62
C LYS A 206 -3.82 20.84 -11.30
N ARG A 207 -2.52 21.12 -11.49
CA ARG A 207 -2.05 22.44 -11.95
C ARG A 207 -2.50 22.78 -13.38
N TYR A 208 -2.46 21.79 -14.27
CA TYR A 208 -2.84 21.96 -15.67
C TYR A 208 -3.92 20.94 -16.02
N ASN A 209 -4.81 21.31 -16.94
CA ASN A 209 -5.81 20.41 -17.47
C ASN A 209 -5.18 19.52 -18.56
N HIS A 210 -5.04 18.22 -18.27
CA HIS A 210 -4.50 17.23 -19.20
C HIS A 210 -5.59 16.44 -19.95
N GLN A 211 -6.87 16.80 -19.80
CA GLN A 211 -8.00 16.08 -20.39
C GLN A 211 -7.87 15.95 -21.91
N ILE A 212 -7.46 17.02 -22.61
CA ILE A 212 -7.25 17.01 -24.06
C ILE A 212 -6.27 15.93 -24.54
N VAL A 213 -5.23 15.64 -23.74
CA VAL A 213 -4.24 14.62 -24.06
C VAL A 213 -4.86 13.23 -23.91
N LEU A 214 -5.56 13.00 -22.78
CA LEU A 214 -6.22 11.73 -22.50
C LEU A 214 -7.34 11.44 -23.52
N GLU A 215 -8.12 12.45 -23.91
CA GLU A 215 -9.15 12.32 -24.95
C GLU A 215 -8.55 11.87 -26.28
N LYS A 216 -7.40 12.43 -26.66
CA LYS A 216 -6.72 12.04 -27.91
C LYS A 216 -6.16 10.61 -27.84
N VAL A 217 -5.62 10.21 -26.69
CA VAL A 217 -5.20 8.80 -26.45
C VAL A 217 -6.41 7.86 -26.54
N ASN A 218 -7.55 8.24 -25.93
CA ASN A 218 -8.78 7.46 -26.02
C ASN A 218 -9.27 7.32 -27.47
N GLN A 219 -9.30 8.42 -28.22
CA GLN A 219 -9.69 8.42 -29.63
C GLN A 219 -8.80 7.49 -30.46
N LEU A 220 -7.48 7.50 -30.22
CA LEU A 220 -6.54 6.62 -30.92
C LEU A 220 -6.87 5.14 -30.66
N PHE A 221 -6.99 4.74 -29.39
CA PHE A 221 -7.23 3.33 -29.05
C PHE A 221 -8.64 2.84 -29.39
N LYS A 222 -9.63 3.72 -29.53
CA LYS A 222 -11.01 3.36 -29.94
C LYS A 222 -11.11 2.91 -31.40
N GLN A 223 -10.19 3.36 -32.25
CA GLN A 223 -10.16 2.98 -33.67
C GLN A 223 -10.09 1.46 -33.83
N ASP A 224 -10.84 0.89 -34.78
CA ASP A 224 -10.95 -0.57 -34.94
C ASP A 224 -9.61 -1.25 -35.22
N VAL A 225 -8.72 -0.59 -35.98
CA VAL A 225 -7.35 -1.06 -36.25
C VAL A 225 -6.54 -1.29 -34.95
N ASN A 226 -6.86 -0.58 -33.87
CA ASN A 226 -6.15 -0.63 -32.59
C ASN A 226 -6.84 -1.52 -31.56
N TYR A 227 -7.89 -2.26 -31.92
CA TYR A 227 -8.66 -3.09 -30.98
C TYR A 227 -7.81 -4.14 -30.24
N HIS A 228 -6.78 -4.67 -30.89
CA HIS A 228 -5.85 -5.62 -30.27
C HIS A 228 -5.10 -5.03 -29.05
N TYR A 229 -4.85 -3.71 -29.02
CA TYR A 229 -4.28 -3.05 -27.84
C TYR A 229 -5.24 -3.01 -26.66
N ILE A 230 -6.54 -2.86 -26.90
CA ILE A 230 -7.54 -2.94 -25.83
C ILE A 230 -7.50 -4.31 -25.19
N LEU A 231 -7.49 -5.37 -26.01
CA LEU A 231 -7.43 -6.76 -25.53
C LEU A 231 -6.15 -7.06 -24.75
N ARG A 232 -4.99 -6.61 -25.27
CA ARG A 232 -3.70 -6.69 -24.57
C ARG A 232 -3.76 -5.95 -23.23
N GLY A 233 -4.34 -4.77 -23.24
CA GLY A 233 -4.53 -3.90 -22.10
C GLY A 233 -5.37 -4.48 -20.96
N LEU A 234 -6.41 -5.25 -21.28
CA LEU A 234 -7.22 -5.98 -20.28
C LEU A 234 -6.43 -7.07 -19.54
N GLN A 235 -5.29 -7.50 -20.07
CA GLN A 235 -4.41 -8.51 -19.48
C GLN A 235 -3.11 -7.92 -18.92
N ASP A 236 -2.94 -6.59 -18.95
CA ASP A 236 -1.71 -5.92 -18.55
C ASP A 236 -1.38 -6.16 -17.07
N GLN A 237 -0.09 -6.24 -16.71
CA GLN A 237 0.31 -6.40 -15.30
C GLN A 237 -0.02 -5.15 -14.48
N ASN A 238 -0.02 -3.97 -15.11
CA ASN A 238 -0.33 -2.71 -14.47
C ASN A 238 -1.85 -2.54 -14.25
N ILE A 239 -2.24 -2.55 -12.98
CA ILE A 239 -3.60 -2.37 -12.47
C ILE A 239 -4.28 -1.12 -13.07
N LYS A 240 -3.55 -0.01 -13.23
CA LYS A 240 -4.11 1.23 -13.81
C LYS A 240 -4.40 1.09 -15.30
N VAL A 241 -3.52 0.39 -16.03
CA VAL A 241 -3.68 0.13 -17.48
C VAL A 241 -4.89 -0.78 -17.71
N ARG A 242 -5.03 -1.88 -16.95
CA ARG A 242 -6.25 -2.73 -17.03
C ARG A 242 -7.52 -1.95 -16.77
N LYS A 243 -7.55 -1.16 -15.68
CA LYS A 243 -8.70 -0.30 -15.34
C LYS A 243 -9.05 0.67 -16.46
N TYR A 244 -8.04 1.30 -17.07
CA TYR A 244 -8.22 2.21 -18.21
C TYR A 244 -8.89 1.50 -19.38
N PHE A 245 -8.39 0.34 -19.79
CA PHE A 245 -8.94 -0.39 -20.92
C PHE A 245 -10.31 -1.00 -20.66
N TYR A 246 -10.66 -1.36 -19.42
CA TYR A 246 -12.04 -1.73 -19.09
C TYR A 246 -13.03 -0.60 -19.37
N TYR A 247 -12.70 0.64 -18.99
CA TYR A 247 -13.58 1.77 -19.29
C TYR A 247 -13.61 2.09 -20.78
N LEU A 248 -12.44 2.06 -21.44
CA LEU A 248 -12.37 2.34 -22.86
C LEU A 248 -13.18 1.33 -23.69
N TYR A 249 -13.26 0.07 -23.25
CA TYR A 249 -14.07 -0.96 -23.89
C TYR A 249 -15.56 -0.60 -23.90
N PHE A 250 -16.10 -0.02 -22.81
CA PHE A 250 -17.49 0.42 -22.75
C PHE A 250 -17.80 1.62 -23.63
N GLU A 251 -16.81 2.46 -23.92
CA GLU A 251 -16.99 3.64 -24.76
C GLU A 251 -16.90 3.33 -26.27
N LYS A 252 -16.78 2.05 -26.65
CA LYS A 252 -16.77 1.61 -28.03
C LYS A 252 -18.21 1.50 -28.56
N GLU A 253 -18.41 1.78 -29.83
CA GLU A 253 -19.67 1.45 -30.51
C GLU A 253 -19.81 -0.08 -30.59
N ASN A 254 -20.92 -0.64 -30.07
CA ASN A 254 -21.24 -2.07 -30.06
C ASN A 254 -20.16 -2.98 -29.44
N PRO A 255 -19.85 -2.85 -28.14
CA PRO A 255 -18.86 -3.70 -27.48
C PRO A 255 -19.32 -5.17 -27.43
N ASN A 256 -18.43 -6.11 -27.75
CA ASN A 256 -18.72 -7.54 -27.56
C ASN A 256 -18.72 -7.88 -26.06
N LEU A 257 -19.92 -8.02 -25.47
CA LEU A 257 -20.11 -8.23 -24.03
C LEU A 257 -19.65 -9.60 -23.55
N ASP A 258 -19.84 -10.67 -24.33
CA ASP A 258 -19.38 -12.02 -23.95
C ASP A 258 -17.86 -12.05 -23.71
N ARG A 259 -17.13 -11.46 -24.65
CA ARG A 259 -15.67 -11.35 -24.55
C ARG A 259 -15.28 -10.48 -23.36
N PHE A 260 -16.00 -9.38 -23.13
CA PHE A 260 -15.76 -8.51 -21.98
C PHE A 260 -15.96 -9.22 -20.65
N VAL A 261 -17.07 -9.96 -20.49
CA VAL A 261 -17.38 -10.74 -19.29
C VAL A 261 -16.36 -11.84 -19.04
N ASN A 262 -15.88 -12.50 -20.10
CA ASN A 262 -14.78 -13.47 -20.00
C ASN A 262 -13.49 -12.84 -19.43
N TYR A 263 -13.14 -11.61 -19.82
CA TYR A 263 -12.02 -10.89 -19.20
C TYR A 263 -12.32 -10.46 -17.77
N LEU A 264 -13.48 -9.85 -17.52
CA LEU A 264 -13.85 -9.33 -16.21
C LEU A 264 -13.96 -10.43 -15.15
N SER A 265 -14.50 -11.60 -15.51
CA SER A 265 -14.61 -12.75 -14.62
C SER A 265 -13.24 -13.23 -14.11
N LYS A 266 -12.18 -13.04 -14.89
CA LYS A 266 -10.79 -13.41 -14.58
C LYS A 266 -9.98 -12.30 -13.91
N GLU A 267 -10.53 -11.09 -13.75
CA GLU A 267 -9.83 -9.99 -13.07
C GLU A 267 -9.49 -10.38 -11.63
N LYS A 268 -8.20 -10.25 -11.29
CA LYS A 268 -7.65 -10.67 -10.00
C LYS A 268 -7.92 -9.62 -8.91
N GLU A 269 -7.95 -8.35 -9.29
CA GLU A 269 -8.13 -7.19 -8.42
C GLU A 269 -9.61 -6.96 -8.08
N PRO A 270 -10.06 -7.27 -6.85
CA PRO A 270 -11.48 -7.25 -6.50
C PRO A 270 -12.13 -5.87 -6.66
N TYR A 271 -11.38 -4.80 -6.37
CA TYR A 271 -11.88 -3.44 -6.45
C TYR A 271 -12.12 -2.98 -7.89
N ILE A 272 -11.20 -3.30 -8.81
CA ILE A 272 -11.41 -3.02 -10.25
C ILE A 272 -12.60 -3.82 -10.74
N LYS A 273 -12.61 -5.13 -10.47
CA LYS A 273 -13.68 -6.02 -10.89
C LYS A 273 -15.04 -5.48 -10.45
N PHE A 274 -15.16 -5.06 -9.18
CA PHE A 274 -16.39 -4.50 -8.64
C PHE A 274 -16.85 -3.21 -9.34
N ILE A 275 -15.97 -2.22 -9.53
CA ILE A 275 -16.39 -0.95 -10.17
C ILE A 275 -16.77 -1.16 -11.64
N VAL A 276 -16.01 -1.99 -12.35
CA VAL A 276 -16.29 -2.30 -13.75
C VAL A 276 -17.60 -3.09 -13.89
N LEU A 277 -17.86 -4.02 -12.96
CA LEU A 277 -19.10 -4.77 -12.88
C LEU A 277 -20.32 -3.87 -12.63
N ILE A 278 -20.20 -2.85 -11.78
CA ILE A 278 -21.29 -1.87 -11.58
C ILE A 278 -21.66 -1.23 -12.91
N LYS A 279 -20.68 -0.71 -13.65
CA LYS A 279 -20.92 -0.10 -14.97
C LYS A 279 -21.50 -1.07 -15.99
N LEU A 280 -21.04 -2.33 -16.00
CA LEU A 280 -21.61 -3.36 -16.85
C LEU A 280 -23.12 -3.49 -16.57
N PHE A 281 -23.49 -3.74 -15.32
CA PHE A 281 -24.88 -3.98 -14.91
C PHE A 281 -25.75 -2.70 -14.87
N GLU A 282 -25.20 -1.53 -15.23
CA GLU A 282 -25.97 -0.32 -15.51
C GLU A 282 -26.49 -0.27 -16.95
N ILE A 283 -25.79 -0.92 -17.89
CA ILE A 283 -26.13 -0.91 -19.32
C ILE A 283 -26.87 -2.18 -19.77
N LEU A 284 -26.83 -3.26 -18.99
CA LEU A 284 -27.48 -4.52 -19.32
C LEU A 284 -29.01 -4.42 -19.19
N ASN A 285 -29.71 -5.04 -20.13
CA ASN A 285 -31.14 -5.30 -20.02
C ASN A 285 -31.42 -6.55 -19.14
N LYS A 286 -32.71 -6.88 -18.91
CA LYS A 286 -33.11 -8.00 -18.03
C LYS A 286 -32.57 -9.35 -18.52
N GLU A 287 -32.61 -9.62 -19.83
CA GLU A 287 -32.15 -10.88 -20.41
C GLU A 287 -30.63 -11.01 -20.28
N GLU A 288 -29.88 -9.95 -20.59
CA GLU A 288 -28.42 -9.95 -20.48
C GLU A 288 -27.95 -10.08 -19.03
N VAL A 289 -28.68 -9.51 -18.06
CA VAL A 289 -28.39 -9.76 -16.63
C VAL A 289 -28.51 -11.25 -16.32
N MET A 290 -29.52 -11.93 -16.85
CA MET A 290 -29.73 -13.37 -16.64
C MET A 290 -28.65 -14.22 -17.32
N ASP A 291 -28.08 -13.76 -18.41
CA ASP A 291 -26.95 -14.42 -19.07
C ASP A 291 -25.65 -14.28 -18.27
N TYR A 292 -25.42 -13.12 -17.64
CA TYR A 292 -24.12 -12.81 -17.05
C TYR A 292 -24.02 -12.96 -15.52
N TYR A 293 -25.12 -12.99 -14.76
CA TYR A 293 -25.03 -13.02 -13.28
C TYR A 293 -24.27 -14.24 -12.74
N LYS A 294 -24.36 -15.40 -13.43
CA LYS A 294 -23.77 -16.68 -13.01
C LYS A 294 -22.25 -16.62 -12.90
N TYR A 295 -21.59 -15.74 -13.65
CA TYR A 295 -20.13 -15.54 -13.60
C TYR A 295 -19.67 -14.82 -12.32
N PHE A 296 -20.57 -14.18 -11.58
CA PHE A 296 -20.25 -13.25 -10.49
C PHE A 296 -20.96 -13.56 -9.17
N ILE A 297 -22.08 -14.29 -9.21
CA ILE A 297 -22.90 -14.58 -8.02
C ILE A 297 -22.12 -15.37 -6.94
N HIS A 298 -21.11 -16.16 -7.34
CA HIS A 298 -20.21 -16.89 -6.43
C HIS A 298 -18.79 -16.29 -6.36
N ASP A 299 -18.62 -15.02 -6.70
CA ASP A 299 -17.30 -14.36 -6.67
C ASP A 299 -16.66 -14.43 -5.28
N LYS A 300 -15.33 -14.53 -5.21
CA LYS A 300 -14.57 -14.51 -3.94
C LYS A 300 -14.87 -13.28 -3.08
N TYR A 301 -15.16 -12.14 -3.71
CA TYR A 301 -15.40 -10.88 -3.04
C TYR A 301 -16.89 -10.68 -2.71
N SER A 302 -17.20 -10.57 -1.42
CA SER A 302 -18.59 -10.49 -0.93
C SER A 302 -19.37 -9.30 -1.49
N ARG A 303 -18.71 -8.16 -1.75
CA ARG A 303 -19.40 -7.00 -2.35
C ARG A 303 -19.91 -7.28 -3.76
N ILE A 304 -19.19 -8.09 -4.55
CA ILE A 304 -19.64 -8.52 -5.87
C ILE A 304 -20.89 -9.42 -5.72
N ARG A 305 -20.83 -10.44 -4.87
CA ARG A 305 -21.98 -11.33 -4.64
C ARG A 305 -23.22 -10.57 -4.19
N SER A 306 -23.05 -9.69 -3.19
CA SER A 306 -24.12 -8.83 -2.67
C SER A 306 -24.70 -7.91 -3.75
N PHE A 307 -23.86 -7.35 -4.62
CA PHE A 307 -24.31 -6.51 -5.73
C PHE A 307 -25.11 -7.29 -6.77
N ILE A 308 -24.70 -8.52 -7.10
CA ILE A 308 -25.45 -9.37 -8.02
C ILE A 308 -26.81 -9.74 -7.42
N ILE A 309 -26.86 -10.16 -6.15
CA ILE A 309 -28.13 -10.44 -5.45
C ILE A 309 -29.05 -9.22 -5.49
N TYR A 310 -28.52 -8.03 -5.18
CA TYR A 310 -29.27 -6.78 -5.27
C TYR A 310 -29.81 -6.53 -6.69
N LYS A 311 -28.99 -6.76 -7.73
CA LYS A 311 -29.41 -6.58 -9.13
C LYS A 311 -30.51 -7.55 -9.54
N LEU A 312 -30.40 -8.83 -9.17
CA LEU A 312 -31.43 -9.83 -9.45
C LEU A 312 -32.76 -9.49 -8.74
N HIS A 313 -32.68 -9.00 -7.51
CA HIS A 313 -33.86 -8.51 -6.80
C HIS A 313 -34.48 -7.28 -7.48
N GLN A 314 -33.65 -6.29 -7.85
CA GLN A 314 -34.08 -5.05 -8.50
C GLN A 314 -34.88 -5.30 -9.78
N ILE A 315 -34.46 -6.27 -10.60
CA ILE A 315 -35.12 -6.61 -11.88
C ILE A 315 -36.26 -7.63 -11.74
N LYS A 316 -36.59 -8.04 -10.51
CA LYS A 316 -37.66 -9.00 -10.19
C LYS A 316 -37.52 -10.31 -10.99
N VAL A 317 -36.39 -10.99 -10.81
CA VAL A 317 -36.16 -12.32 -11.39
C VAL A 317 -37.18 -13.33 -10.86
N GLU A 318 -37.73 -14.14 -11.76
CA GLU A 318 -38.60 -15.26 -11.37
C GLU A 318 -37.79 -16.32 -10.62
N GLN A 319 -38.38 -16.92 -9.58
CA GLN A 319 -37.70 -17.89 -8.73
C GLN A 319 -36.41 -17.35 -8.08
N LEU A 320 -36.37 -16.05 -7.77
CA LEU A 320 -35.25 -15.42 -7.08
C LEU A 320 -34.86 -16.20 -5.82
N GLU A 321 -35.85 -16.69 -5.06
CA GLU A 321 -35.65 -17.50 -3.85
C GLU A 321 -34.72 -18.69 -4.09
N ASN A 322 -34.88 -19.43 -5.20
CA ASN A 322 -34.06 -20.60 -5.53
C ASN A 322 -32.60 -20.21 -5.78
N ILE A 323 -32.38 -19.01 -6.32
CA ILE A 323 -31.05 -18.49 -6.61
C ILE A 323 -30.37 -18.01 -5.32
N ILE A 324 -31.10 -17.31 -4.46
CA ILE A 324 -30.51 -16.65 -3.28
C ILE A 324 -30.49 -17.52 -2.03
N TYR A 325 -31.33 -18.55 -1.93
CA TYR A 325 -31.43 -19.41 -0.75
C TYR A 325 -30.08 -19.97 -0.28
N PRO A 326 -29.17 -20.47 -1.13
CA PRO A 326 -27.86 -20.97 -0.69
C PRO A 326 -27.01 -19.90 0.04
N PHE A 327 -27.27 -18.61 -0.19
CA PHE A 327 -26.51 -17.52 0.40
C PHE A 327 -26.89 -17.18 1.84
N ILE A 328 -27.90 -17.84 2.42
CA ILE A 328 -28.10 -17.83 3.89
C ILE A 328 -26.94 -18.49 4.63
N PHE A 329 -26.15 -19.33 3.95
CA PHE A 329 -24.94 -19.98 4.46
C PHE A 329 -23.63 -19.29 4.01
N ASP A 330 -23.73 -18.15 3.32
CA ASP A 330 -22.57 -17.41 2.78
C ASP A 330 -21.56 -17.09 3.89
N HIS A 331 -20.26 -17.00 3.57
CA HIS A 331 -19.23 -16.65 4.57
C HIS A 331 -19.39 -15.24 5.17
N SER A 332 -19.99 -14.31 4.44
CA SER A 332 -20.18 -12.91 4.82
C SER A 332 -21.47 -12.72 5.62
N ILE A 333 -21.36 -12.24 6.85
CA ILE A 333 -22.50 -11.86 7.70
C ILE A 333 -23.46 -10.90 6.99
N SER A 334 -22.94 -9.92 6.26
CA SER A 334 -23.75 -8.94 5.53
C SER A 334 -24.61 -9.58 4.44
N ILE A 335 -24.11 -10.63 3.78
CA ILE A 335 -24.87 -11.35 2.74
C ILE A 335 -25.94 -12.19 3.41
N ARG A 336 -25.60 -12.95 4.46
CA ARG A 336 -26.58 -13.76 5.18
C ARG A 336 -27.75 -12.90 5.70
N ILE A 337 -27.45 -11.76 6.32
CA ILE A 337 -28.48 -10.80 6.78
C ILE A 337 -29.34 -10.34 5.61
N TYR A 338 -28.71 -9.87 4.52
CA TYR A 338 -29.44 -9.32 3.38
C TYR A 338 -30.34 -10.37 2.71
N VAL A 339 -29.84 -11.59 2.53
CA VAL A 339 -30.60 -12.68 1.91
C VAL A 339 -31.73 -13.15 2.81
N ARG A 340 -31.53 -13.28 4.13
CA ARG A 340 -32.63 -13.58 5.05
C ARG A 340 -33.73 -12.53 4.97
N GLN A 341 -33.37 -11.25 4.92
CA GLN A 341 -34.34 -10.16 4.75
C GLN A 341 -35.14 -10.32 3.46
N LEU A 342 -34.48 -10.55 2.32
CA LEU A 342 -35.16 -10.75 1.04
C LEU A 342 -36.07 -11.99 1.03
N LEU A 343 -35.62 -13.10 1.62
CA LEU A 343 -36.43 -14.32 1.70
C LEU A 343 -37.65 -14.15 2.61
N SER A 344 -37.52 -13.39 3.71
CA SER A 344 -38.66 -13.05 4.59
C SER A 344 -39.72 -12.19 3.91
N GLU A 345 -39.38 -11.47 2.83
CA GLU A 345 -40.36 -10.73 2.03
C GLU A 345 -41.15 -11.65 1.09
N ILE A 346 -40.64 -12.85 0.81
CA ILE A 346 -41.23 -13.84 -0.11
C ILE A 346 -42.10 -14.84 0.66
N ASP A 347 -41.57 -15.40 1.75
CA ASP A 347 -42.25 -16.42 2.57
C ASP A 347 -41.79 -16.35 4.04
N ASN A 348 -42.54 -17.00 4.93
CA ASN A 348 -42.26 -17.06 6.36
C ASN A 348 -41.26 -18.19 6.69
N TYR A 349 -39.97 -17.91 6.48
CA TYR A 349 -38.88 -18.83 6.79
C TYR A 349 -38.52 -18.87 8.29
N ASN A 350 -38.48 -20.07 8.86
CA ASN A 350 -37.82 -20.30 10.15
C ASN A 350 -36.34 -20.61 9.96
N PHE A 351 -35.52 -19.56 9.82
CA PHE A 351 -34.08 -19.71 9.56
C PHE A 351 -33.33 -20.43 10.69
N VAL A 352 -33.77 -20.28 11.95
CA VAL A 352 -33.13 -20.96 13.09
C VAL A 352 -33.23 -22.48 12.91
N ASP A 353 -34.42 -23.00 12.59
CA ASP A 353 -34.62 -24.43 12.37
C ASP A 353 -33.93 -24.94 11.10
N VAL A 354 -33.80 -24.10 10.06
CA VAL A 354 -32.97 -24.41 8.89
C VAL A 354 -31.51 -24.64 9.30
N TYR A 355 -30.91 -23.70 10.04
CA TYR A 355 -29.52 -23.86 10.48
C TYR A 355 -29.33 -25.05 11.43
N ARG A 356 -30.25 -25.28 12.37
CA ARG A 356 -30.23 -26.46 13.26
C ARG A 356 -30.24 -27.75 12.45
N SER A 357 -31.14 -27.85 11.48
CA SER A 357 -31.28 -29.04 10.63
C SER A 357 -30.00 -29.34 9.86
N GLU A 358 -29.34 -28.32 9.32
CA GLU A 358 -28.07 -28.48 8.60
C GLU A 358 -26.90 -28.90 9.51
N LEU A 359 -26.87 -28.44 10.76
CA LEU A 359 -25.91 -28.92 11.75
C LEU A 359 -26.19 -30.35 12.22
N ILE A 360 -27.46 -30.75 12.36
CA ILE A 360 -27.82 -32.14 12.72
C ILE A 360 -27.43 -33.09 11.59
N ARG A 361 -27.62 -32.68 10.33
CA ARG A 361 -27.25 -33.45 9.14
C ARG A 361 -25.75 -33.49 8.88
N ASN A 362 -24.96 -32.66 9.56
CA ASN A 362 -23.52 -32.48 9.30
C ASN A 362 -23.23 -32.24 7.81
N SER A 363 -23.94 -31.27 7.22
CA SER A 363 -23.84 -30.97 5.79
C SER A 363 -22.59 -30.15 5.43
N LYS A 364 -22.41 -29.86 4.14
CA LYS A 364 -21.34 -28.95 3.70
C LYS A 364 -21.50 -27.50 4.19
N GLU A 365 -22.68 -27.14 4.69
CA GLU A 365 -23.03 -25.78 5.11
C GLU A 365 -22.75 -25.50 6.60
N VAL A 366 -22.10 -26.43 7.31
CA VAL A 366 -21.80 -26.33 8.76
C VAL A 366 -21.26 -24.97 9.19
N TYR A 367 -20.30 -24.40 8.45
CA TYR A 367 -19.76 -23.08 8.78
C TYR A 367 -20.84 -21.99 8.74
N GLY A 368 -21.63 -21.96 7.66
CA GLY A 368 -22.69 -20.97 7.46
C GLY A 368 -23.77 -21.11 8.52
N SER A 369 -24.13 -22.34 8.87
CA SER A 369 -25.12 -22.66 9.89
C SER A 369 -24.67 -22.29 11.31
N ILE A 370 -23.42 -22.56 11.68
CA ILE A 370 -22.87 -22.11 12.98
C ILE A 370 -22.93 -20.59 13.08
N CYS A 371 -22.50 -19.89 12.02
CA CYS A 371 -22.51 -18.43 12.02
C CYS A 371 -23.95 -17.88 12.04
N GLY A 372 -24.86 -18.48 11.26
CA GLY A 372 -26.28 -18.12 11.23
C GLY A 372 -26.93 -18.26 12.60
N LEU A 373 -26.73 -19.39 13.29
CA LEU A 373 -27.22 -19.56 14.67
C LEU A 373 -26.59 -18.55 15.63
N GLY A 374 -25.30 -18.27 15.51
CA GLY A 374 -24.67 -17.23 16.34
C GLY A 374 -25.26 -15.83 16.15
N GLU A 375 -25.90 -15.55 15.02
CA GLU A 375 -26.51 -14.24 14.72
C GLU A 375 -27.96 -14.11 15.18
N ILE A 376 -28.75 -15.16 15.05
CA ILE A 376 -30.22 -15.11 15.23
C ILE A 376 -30.78 -16.20 16.15
N GLY A 377 -29.94 -17.13 16.60
CA GLY A 377 -30.32 -18.18 17.54
C GLY A 377 -30.38 -17.68 18.98
N ASN A 378 -30.39 -18.61 19.92
CA ASN A 378 -30.42 -18.34 21.35
C ASN A 378 -29.42 -19.24 22.12
N LYS A 379 -29.32 -19.04 23.44
CA LYS A 379 -28.38 -19.79 24.29
C LYS A 379 -28.57 -21.31 24.26
N ASP A 380 -29.77 -21.80 23.92
CA ASP A 380 -30.05 -23.24 23.86
C ASP A 380 -29.37 -23.89 22.64
N ASP A 381 -28.96 -23.08 21.64
CA ASP A 381 -28.23 -23.54 20.46
C ASP A 381 -26.73 -23.80 20.74
N ILE A 382 -26.22 -23.37 21.91
CA ILE A 382 -24.80 -23.50 22.26
C ILE A 382 -24.38 -24.97 22.31
N SER A 383 -25.21 -25.88 22.84
CA SER A 383 -24.88 -27.31 22.90
C SER A 383 -24.67 -27.90 21.50
N LEU A 384 -25.52 -27.51 20.55
CA LEU A 384 -25.42 -27.96 19.16
C LEU A 384 -24.16 -27.44 18.47
N ILE A 385 -23.83 -26.16 18.70
CA ILE A 385 -22.62 -25.53 18.15
C ILE A 385 -21.34 -26.12 18.78
N ALA A 386 -21.36 -26.44 20.08
CA ALA A 386 -20.22 -26.95 20.82
C ALA A 386 -19.73 -28.31 20.29
N ASN A 387 -20.60 -29.10 19.66
CA ASN A 387 -20.23 -30.37 19.01
C ASN A 387 -19.15 -30.22 17.93
N TYR A 388 -18.95 -29.01 17.40
CA TYR A 388 -18.01 -28.72 16.32
C TYR A 388 -16.67 -28.10 16.80
N LEU A 389 -16.51 -27.91 18.11
CA LEU A 389 -15.31 -27.30 18.70
C LEU A 389 -14.06 -28.18 18.59
N GLU A 390 -14.23 -29.51 18.56
CA GLU A 390 -13.13 -30.49 18.48
C GLU A 390 -12.80 -30.90 17.03
N THR A 391 -13.36 -30.22 16.04
CA THR A 391 -13.06 -30.50 14.62
C THR A 391 -11.64 -30.06 14.25
N SER A 392 -11.02 -30.69 13.26
CA SER A 392 -9.70 -30.30 12.76
C SER A 392 -9.70 -28.95 12.04
N SER A 393 -10.87 -28.49 11.57
CA SER A 393 -11.02 -27.26 10.80
C SER A 393 -10.94 -26.02 11.69
N ILE A 394 -9.80 -25.33 11.66
CA ILE A 394 -9.58 -24.03 12.34
C ILE A 394 -10.71 -23.04 12.05
N LYS A 395 -11.23 -23.04 10.81
CA LYS A 395 -12.31 -22.15 10.37
C LYS A 395 -13.62 -22.45 11.10
N ILE A 396 -13.96 -23.73 11.28
CA ILE A 396 -15.19 -24.15 11.97
C ILE A 396 -15.08 -23.86 13.46
N VAL A 397 -13.97 -24.22 14.11
CA VAL A 397 -13.76 -23.95 15.54
C VAL A 397 -13.86 -22.46 15.85
N LYS A 398 -13.26 -21.59 15.02
CA LYS A 398 -13.41 -20.13 15.16
C LYS A 398 -14.85 -19.66 15.02
N ALA A 399 -15.60 -20.23 14.08
CA ALA A 399 -17.02 -19.91 13.94
C ALA A 399 -17.81 -20.33 15.19
N CYS A 400 -17.51 -21.50 15.79
CA CYS A 400 -18.13 -21.94 17.03
C CYS A 400 -17.84 -20.96 18.17
N LEU A 401 -16.56 -20.64 18.40
CA LEU A 401 -16.15 -19.69 19.43
C LEU A 401 -16.81 -18.32 19.23
N TYR A 402 -16.82 -17.80 18.01
CA TYR A 402 -17.53 -16.57 17.67
C TYR A 402 -19.03 -16.64 17.99
N SER A 403 -19.71 -17.69 17.55
CA SER A 403 -21.14 -17.85 17.76
C SER A 403 -21.50 -18.03 19.24
N ILE A 404 -20.69 -18.78 20.00
CA ILE A 404 -20.89 -18.96 21.44
C ILE A 404 -20.73 -17.61 22.18
N ALA A 405 -19.73 -16.79 21.84
CA ALA A 405 -19.61 -15.43 22.39
C ALA A 405 -20.86 -14.59 22.13
N LYS A 406 -21.40 -14.65 20.90
CA LYS A 406 -22.59 -13.88 20.52
C LYS A 406 -23.85 -14.31 21.27
N LEU A 407 -24.00 -15.61 21.53
CA LEU A 407 -25.17 -16.15 22.19
C LEU A 407 -25.13 -15.96 23.71
N ASP A 408 -24.00 -16.27 24.35
CA ASP A 408 -23.85 -16.15 25.80
C ASP A 408 -22.37 -16.17 26.24
N TYR A 409 -21.66 -15.06 25.98
CA TYR A 409 -20.26 -14.93 26.38
C TYR A 409 -20.03 -15.17 27.88
N LYS A 410 -20.83 -14.52 28.74
CA LYS A 410 -20.60 -14.46 30.18
C LYS A 410 -20.58 -15.85 30.83
N ASN A 411 -21.53 -16.72 30.45
CA ASN A 411 -21.62 -18.07 31.02
C ASN A 411 -20.67 -19.07 30.34
N ASN A 412 -20.01 -18.69 29.24
CA ASN A 412 -19.13 -19.57 28.46
C ASN A 412 -17.68 -19.07 28.37
N LYS A 413 -17.31 -18.05 29.17
CA LYS A 413 -15.96 -17.45 29.12
C LYS A 413 -14.82 -18.46 29.35
N GLU A 414 -15.06 -19.49 30.16
CA GLU A 414 -14.08 -20.55 30.47
C GLU A 414 -13.61 -21.32 29.22
N ILE A 415 -14.45 -21.38 28.18
CA ILE A 415 -14.06 -21.99 26.90
C ILE A 415 -12.84 -21.29 26.30
N TYR A 416 -12.72 -19.96 26.44
CA TYR A 416 -11.57 -19.25 25.87
C TYR A 416 -10.27 -19.53 26.63
N LEU A 417 -10.32 -19.77 27.94
CA LEU A 417 -9.15 -20.22 28.71
C LEU A 417 -8.69 -21.62 28.28
N LYS A 418 -9.62 -22.51 27.90
CA LYS A 418 -9.24 -23.78 27.27
C LYS A 418 -8.57 -23.53 25.91
N TYR A 419 -9.18 -22.71 25.06
CA TYR A 419 -8.76 -22.56 23.67
C TYR A 419 -7.56 -21.64 23.45
N ILE A 420 -7.16 -20.81 24.41
CA ILE A 420 -5.87 -20.09 24.33
C ILE A 420 -4.69 -21.08 24.39
N ALA A 421 -4.85 -22.23 25.05
CA ALA A 421 -3.84 -23.29 25.11
C ALA A 421 -3.89 -24.26 23.90
N ASP A 422 -4.70 -23.98 22.87
CA ASP A 422 -4.81 -24.85 21.69
C ASP A 422 -3.50 -24.90 20.88
N GLU A 423 -3.10 -26.10 20.46
CA GLU A 423 -1.91 -26.35 19.63
C GLU A 423 -1.96 -25.60 18.30
N ARG A 424 -3.16 -25.35 17.78
CA ARG A 424 -3.36 -24.63 16.52
C ARG A 424 -3.31 -23.15 16.79
N ILE A 425 -2.19 -22.52 16.42
CA ILE A 425 -1.94 -21.07 16.57
C ILE A 425 -3.12 -20.18 16.14
N GLY A 426 -3.84 -20.58 15.08
CA GLY A 426 -5.00 -19.86 14.60
C GLY A 426 -6.11 -19.75 15.64
N ILE A 427 -6.41 -20.82 16.38
CA ILE A 427 -7.48 -20.89 17.39
C ILE A 427 -7.01 -20.22 18.68
N SER A 428 -5.79 -20.52 19.13
CA SER A 428 -5.17 -19.86 20.27
C SER A 428 -5.16 -18.34 20.12
N LYS A 429 -4.77 -17.82 18.94
CA LYS A 429 -4.83 -16.39 18.64
C LYS A 429 -6.25 -15.81 18.67
N TYR A 430 -7.27 -16.59 18.32
CA TYR A 430 -8.66 -16.14 18.38
C TYR A 430 -9.13 -16.04 19.83
N ALA A 431 -8.88 -17.08 20.64
CA ALA A 431 -9.20 -17.08 22.06
C ALA A 431 -8.48 -15.94 22.80
N TYR A 432 -7.19 -15.72 22.53
CA TYR A 432 -6.42 -14.57 23.01
C TYR A 432 -7.14 -13.24 22.75
N LYS A 433 -7.64 -13.00 21.53
CA LYS A 433 -8.33 -11.74 21.21
C LYS A 433 -9.61 -11.56 22.02
N GLN A 434 -10.39 -12.64 22.17
CA GLN A 434 -11.62 -12.60 22.97
C GLN A 434 -11.32 -12.34 24.45
N ILE A 435 -10.30 -13.01 25.01
CA ILE A 435 -9.86 -12.74 26.39
C ILE A 435 -9.38 -11.29 26.53
N ASN A 436 -8.60 -10.78 25.58
CA ASN A 436 -8.06 -9.43 25.64
C ASN A 436 -9.15 -8.34 25.60
N GLU A 437 -10.19 -8.53 24.78
CA GLU A 437 -11.35 -7.62 24.72
C GLU A 437 -12.12 -7.57 26.07
N HIS A 438 -11.98 -8.60 26.90
CA HIS A 438 -12.70 -8.80 28.15
C HIS A 438 -11.76 -9.15 29.32
N ILE A 439 -10.54 -8.60 29.32
CA ILE A 439 -9.46 -9.08 30.20
C ILE A 439 -9.83 -9.07 31.69
N TYR A 440 -10.68 -8.13 32.09
CA TYR A 440 -11.14 -7.97 33.48
C TYR A 440 -12.14 -9.04 33.93
N ASP A 441 -12.69 -9.85 33.02
CA ASP A 441 -13.55 -10.99 33.35
C ASP A 441 -12.76 -12.25 33.74
N TYR A 442 -11.43 -12.25 33.58
CA TYR A 442 -10.56 -13.40 33.78
C TYR A 442 -9.62 -13.23 34.99
N SER A 443 -9.22 -14.36 35.56
CA SER A 443 -8.19 -14.40 36.60
C SER A 443 -6.80 -14.31 35.97
N ASP A 444 -5.97 -13.40 36.47
CA ASP A 444 -4.57 -13.32 36.07
C ASP A 444 -3.79 -14.59 36.47
N ASN A 445 -4.17 -15.23 37.58
CA ASN A 445 -3.55 -16.47 38.02
C ASN A 445 -3.82 -17.65 37.06
N GLU A 446 -5.00 -17.70 36.43
CA GLU A 446 -5.33 -18.76 35.47
C GLU A 446 -4.49 -18.60 34.20
N ILE A 447 -4.38 -17.38 33.68
CA ILE A 447 -3.56 -17.08 32.50
C ILE A 447 -2.07 -17.32 32.82
N TYR A 448 -1.62 -16.96 34.02
CA TYR A 448 -0.24 -17.22 34.45
C TYR A 448 0.06 -18.71 34.61
N SER A 449 -0.92 -19.51 35.07
CA SER A 449 -0.81 -20.96 35.08
C SER A 449 -0.66 -21.53 33.67
N ILE A 450 -1.44 -21.04 32.69
CA ILE A 450 -1.31 -21.44 31.28
C ILE A 450 0.08 -21.07 30.74
N TYR A 451 0.58 -19.87 31.07
CA TYR A 451 1.91 -19.42 30.69
C TYR A 451 3.02 -20.35 31.20
N ASN A 452 2.96 -20.77 32.47
CA ASN A 452 4.00 -21.59 33.09
C ASN A 452 3.97 -23.06 32.67
N ASN A 453 2.81 -23.58 32.30
CA ASN A 453 2.61 -25.00 32.03
C ASN A 453 2.66 -25.36 30.55
N THR A 454 2.81 -24.38 29.65
CA THR A 454 2.84 -24.63 28.20
C THR A 454 4.26 -24.82 27.67
N ASN A 455 4.42 -25.73 26.70
CA ASN A 455 5.62 -25.86 25.89
C ASN A 455 5.45 -25.24 24.49
N LEU A 456 4.31 -24.60 24.21
CA LEU A 456 3.98 -24.01 22.92
C LEU A 456 4.34 -22.53 22.93
N ASP A 457 5.28 -22.13 22.06
CA ASP A 457 5.78 -20.75 21.98
C ASP A 457 4.64 -19.73 21.79
N HIS A 458 3.70 -19.99 20.88
CA HIS A 458 2.59 -19.06 20.62
C HIS A 458 1.67 -18.90 21.83
N VAL A 459 1.40 -19.97 22.59
CA VAL A 459 0.59 -19.89 23.81
C VAL A 459 1.32 -19.06 24.85
N LYS A 460 2.63 -19.28 25.01
CA LYS A 460 3.47 -18.52 25.93
C LYS A 460 3.45 -17.02 25.59
N MET A 461 3.62 -16.67 24.30
CA MET A 461 3.57 -15.30 23.80
C MET A 461 2.20 -14.63 24.03
N PHE A 462 1.09 -15.32 23.73
CA PHE A 462 -0.25 -14.76 23.91
C PHE A 462 -0.61 -14.60 25.39
N SER A 463 -0.26 -15.56 26.24
CA SER A 463 -0.48 -15.45 27.68
C SER A 463 0.34 -14.32 28.29
N ALA A 464 1.63 -14.17 27.91
CA ALA A 464 2.45 -13.04 28.33
C ALA A 464 1.81 -11.69 27.94
N SER A 465 1.34 -11.59 26.69
CA SER A 465 0.64 -10.41 26.19
C SER A 465 -0.58 -10.05 27.04
N LEU A 466 -1.42 -11.02 27.40
CA LEU A 466 -2.59 -10.79 28.28
C LEU A 466 -2.19 -10.35 29.68
N LEU A 467 -1.15 -10.97 30.25
CA LEU A 467 -0.66 -10.63 31.59
C LEU A 467 -0.20 -9.16 31.69
N THR A 468 0.39 -8.63 30.61
CA THR A 468 0.78 -7.22 30.52
C THR A 468 -0.40 -6.25 30.32
N CYS A 469 -1.59 -6.74 30.00
CA CYS A 469 -2.81 -5.94 29.79
C CYS A 469 -3.68 -5.79 31.04
N PHE A 470 -3.36 -6.44 32.17
CA PHE A 470 -4.13 -6.31 33.41
C PHE A 470 -4.08 -4.91 34.02
N SER A 471 -4.85 -4.71 35.09
CA SER A 471 -4.87 -3.45 35.86
C SER A 471 -3.46 -2.97 36.24
N LYS A 472 -3.30 -1.65 36.38
CA LYS A 472 -2.01 -0.93 36.56
C LYS A 472 -0.95 -1.72 37.35
N TRP A 473 -1.28 -2.18 38.55
CA TRP A 473 -0.30 -2.84 39.42
C TRP A 473 -0.09 -4.32 39.11
N LYS A 474 -1.14 -5.01 38.67
CA LYS A 474 -1.05 -6.41 38.22
C LYS A 474 -0.21 -6.53 36.95
N SER A 475 -0.42 -5.65 35.96
CA SER A 475 0.40 -5.64 34.74
C SER A 475 1.85 -5.32 35.07
N LEU A 476 2.15 -4.36 35.95
CA LEU A 476 3.53 -4.09 36.37
C LEU A 476 4.20 -5.31 37.00
N ARG A 477 3.49 -6.03 37.88
CA ARG A 477 3.99 -7.28 38.46
C ARG A 477 4.42 -8.24 37.34
N TYR A 478 3.54 -8.55 36.39
CA TYR A 478 3.87 -9.50 35.34
C TYR A 478 4.91 -8.99 34.34
N ILE A 479 4.92 -7.68 34.04
CA ILE A 479 5.99 -7.08 33.24
C ILE A 479 7.36 -7.36 33.86
N LEU A 480 7.50 -7.16 35.17
CA LEU A 480 8.75 -7.40 35.89
C LEU A 480 9.04 -8.89 36.09
N GLU A 481 8.02 -9.71 36.27
CA GLU A 481 8.16 -11.16 36.44
C GLU A 481 8.62 -11.84 35.15
N LEU A 482 8.16 -11.35 33.99
CA LEU A 482 8.43 -11.95 32.67
C LEU A 482 9.62 -11.31 31.93
N ILE A 483 10.17 -10.18 32.41
CA ILE A 483 11.28 -9.48 31.73
C ILE A 483 12.58 -10.31 31.68
N SER A 484 12.71 -11.34 32.51
CA SER A 484 13.85 -12.27 32.48
C SER A 484 13.62 -13.48 31.60
N ASP A 485 12.48 -13.56 30.87
CA ASP A 485 12.23 -14.69 29.99
C ASP A 485 13.27 -14.74 28.86
N LYS A 486 13.65 -15.97 28.48
CA LYS A 486 14.66 -16.21 27.44
C LYS A 486 14.13 -15.97 26.03
N ASP A 487 12.81 -15.96 25.86
CA ASP A 487 12.18 -15.65 24.59
C ASP A 487 12.33 -14.16 24.26
N GLU A 488 12.92 -13.87 23.10
CA GLU A 488 13.24 -12.50 22.66
C GLU A 488 11.98 -11.64 22.46
N TYR A 489 10.87 -12.24 22.02
CA TYR A 489 9.61 -11.54 21.86
C TYR A 489 9.04 -11.14 23.22
N ILE A 490 9.02 -12.05 24.19
CA ILE A 490 8.52 -11.78 25.54
C ILE A 490 9.39 -10.71 26.22
N TYR A 491 10.71 -10.82 26.12
CA TYR A 491 11.63 -9.81 26.63
C TYR A 491 11.33 -8.41 26.05
N SER A 492 11.18 -8.33 24.72
CA SER A 492 10.89 -7.07 24.01
C SER A 492 9.52 -6.50 24.40
N LEU A 493 8.49 -7.35 24.47
CA LEU A 493 7.15 -7.01 24.93
C LEU A 493 7.19 -6.40 26.34
N CYS A 494 7.90 -7.02 27.28
CA CYS A 494 8.02 -6.53 28.65
C CYS A 494 8.78 -5.19 28.71
N LYS A 495 9.82 -5.01 27.90
CA LYS A 495 10.55 -3.74 27.79
C LYS A 495 9.67 -2.60 27.30
N GLU A 496 8.94 -2.81 26.21
CA GLU A 496 8.01 -1.83 25.65
C GLU A 496 6.85 -1.55 26.61
N SER A 497 6.31 -2.59 27.24
CA SER A 497 5.22 -2.47 28.22
C SER A 497 5.65 -1.71 29.46
N LEU A 498 6.88 -1.91 29.95
CA LEU A 498 7.44 -1.14 31.07
C LEU A 498 7.57 0.35 30.72
N GLN A 499 8.10 0.67 29.54
CA GLN A 499 8.19 2.06 29.08
C GLN A 499 6.80 2.71 28.96
N SER A 500 5.84 1.99 28.37
CA SER A 500 4.45 2.44 28.26
C SER A 500 3.81 2.64 29.63
N TRP A 501 4.07 1.74 30.59
CA TRP A 501 3.57 1.84 31.96
C TRP A 501 4.07 3.11 32.65
N ILE A 502 5.37 3.39 32.56
CA ILE A 502 5.99 4.60 33.13
C ILE A 502 5.40 5.86 32.49
N TYR A 503 5.31 5.90 31.16
CA TYR A 503 4.77 7.04 30.42
C TYR A 503 3.29 7.32 30.79
N ASN A 504 2.51 6.27 31.05
CA ASN A 504 1.10 6.37 31.37
C ASN A 504 0.79 6.37 32.88
N PHE A 505 1.80 6.34 33.76
CA PHE A 505 1.62 6.19 35.21
C PHE A 505 0.61 7.19 35.81
N ASN A 506 0.71 8.46 35.40
CA ASN A 506 -0.13 9.56 35.90
C ASN A 506 -1.55 9.61 35.30
N LYS A 507 -1.94 8.63 34.46
CA LYS A 507 -3.30 8.56 33.90
C LYS A 507 -4.29 7.78 34.77
N SER A 508 -3.82 7.14 35.83
CA SER A 508 -4.65 6.36 36.75
C SER A 508 -4.19 6.56 38.20
N PHE A 509 -5.14 6.89 39.07
CA PHE A 509 -4.92 7.15 40.51
C PHE A 509 -5.17 5.91 41.40
N ILE A 510 -5.19 4.72 40.80
CA ILE A 510 -5.32 3.47 41.57
C ILE A 510 -4.03 3.26 42.36
N THR A 511 -4.14 3.02 43.66
CA THR A 511 -3.02 2.72 44.57
C THR A 511 -2.81 1.20 44.69
N PRO A 512 -1.55 0.74 44.86
CA PRO A 512 -1.25 -0.67 45.05
C PRO A 512 -1.54 -1.08 46.50
N ASN A 513 -1.87 -2.35 46.72
CA ASN A 513 -1.95 -2.89 48.07
C ASN A 513 -0.55 -3.32 48.59
N LYS A 514 -0.45 -3.57 49.91
CA LYS A 514 0.83 -3.95 50.55
C LYS A 514 1.49 -5.19 49.94
N ALA A 515 0.69 -6.19 49.54
CA ALA A 515 1.22 -7.41 48.92
C ALA A 515 1.79 -7.13 47.51
N GLU A 516 1.11 -6.29 46.73
CA GLU A 516 1.60 -5.83 45.42
C GLU A 516 2.90 -5.04 45.56
N ILE A 517 2.98 -4.10 46.49
CA ILE A 517 4.20 -3.31 46.75
C ILE A 517 5.38 -4.22 47.06
N ASN A 518 5.21 -5.15 47.99
CA ASN A 518 6.28 -6.08 48.39
C ASN A 518 6.73 -6.93 47.20
N LYS A 519 5.77 -7.50 46.45
CA LYS A 519 6.08 -8.33 45.30
C LYS A 519 6.80 -7.56 44.18
N ILE A 520 6.38 -6.33 43.89
CA ILE A 520 7.01 -5.48 42.88
C ILE A 520 8.45 -5.14 43.31
N LYS A 521 8.67 -4.77 44.58
CA LYS A 521 10.02 -4.48 45.11
C LYS A 521 10.95 -5.69 45.00
N GLU A 522 10.47 -6.88 45.34
CA GLU A 522 11.22 -8.14 45.16
C GLU A 522 11.61 -8.36 43.69
N LEU A 523 10.66 -8.22 42.77
CA LEU A 523 10.90 -8.42 41.34
C LEU A 523 11.86 -7.37 40.75
N MET A 524 11.83 -6.13 41.24
CA MET A 524 12.79 -5.09 40.85
C MET A 524 14.21 -5.45 41.27
N ILE A 525 14.40 -6.00 42.48
CA ILE A 525 15.72 -6.42 42.96
C ILE A 525 16.23 -7.60 42.12
N MET A 526 15.38 -8.60 41.86
CA MET A 526 15.75 -9.77 41.06
C MET A 526 16.17 -9.38 39.63
N ASN A 527 15.50 -8.37 39.05
CA ASN A 527 15.68 -7.97 37.66
C ASN A 527 16.46 -6.65 37.49
N GLN A 528 17.20 -6.20 38.51
CA GLN A 528 17.90 -4.91 38.51
C GLN A 528 18.87 -4.72 37.33
N ASN A 529 19.45 -5.80 36.80
CA ASN A 529 20.37 -5.75 35.65
C ASN A 529 19.64 -5.61 34.30
N LEU A 530 18.34 -5.90 34.28
CA LEU A 530 17.49 -5.87 33.09
C LEU A 530 16.64 -4.59 33.04
N ILE A 531 16.73 -3.72 34.03
CA ILE A 531 15.93 -2.49 34.15
C ILE A 531 16.91 -1.32 34.31
N SER A 532 16.65 -0.17 33.65
CA SER A 532 17.56 0.96 33.80
C SER A 532 17.47 1.57 35.20
N LYS A 533 18.55 2.20 35.66
CA LYS A 533 18.58 2.87 36.97
C LYS A 533 17.48 3.93 37.10
N GLU A 534 17.26 4.71 36.04
CA GLU A 534 16.18 5.72 35.97
C GLU A 534 14.78 5.08 36.11
N GLN A 535 14.56 3.92 35.48
CA GLN A 535 13.31 3.18 35.61
C GLN A 535 13.11 2.66 37.04
N ILE A 536 14.16 2.14 37.69
CA ILE A 536 14.11 1.67 39.08
C ILE A 536 13.77 2.84 40.03
N GLU A 537 14.44 3.98 39.87
CA GLU A 537 14.18 5.18 40.68
C GLU A 537 12.74 5.66 40.51
N PHE A 538 12.23 5.69 39.27
CA PHE A 538 10.83 6.04 38.98
C PHE A 538 9.85 5.06 39.64
N LEU A 539 10.08 3.76 39.51
CA LEU A 539 9.22 2.74 40.11
C LEU A 539 9.20 2.83 41.65
N LEU A 540 10.36 3.10 42.27
CA LEU A 540 10.43 3.30 43.73
C LEU A 540 9.65 4.55 44.17
N PHE A 541 9.74 5.64 43.41
CA PHE A 541 8.93 6.84 43.63
C PHE A 541 7.44 6.51 43.55
N SER A 542 7.01 5.82 42.48
CA SER A 542 5.61 5.43 42.25
C SER A 542 5.00 4.53 43.32
N LEU A 543 5.81 3.83 44.14
CA LEU A 543 5.36 2.93 45.20
C LEU A 543 5.30 3.59 46.60
N ASN A 544 5.81 4.81 46.73
CA ASN A 544 5.85 5.56 48.00
C ASN A 544 4.79 6.67 48.09
N ASP A 545 4.12 6.99 46.97
CA ASP A 545 2.86 7.75 46.90
C ASP A 545 1.65 6.82 47.05
#